data_AF-A0A6I7P772-F1
#
_entry.id   AF-A0A6I7P772-F1
#
_cell.length_a   1.000
_cell.length_b   1.000
_cell.length_c   1.000
_cell.angle_alpha   90.00
_cell.angle_beta   90.00
_cell.angle_gamma   90.00
#
_symmetry.space_group_name_H-M   'P 1'
#
loop_
_entity.id
_entity.type
_entity.pdbx_description
1 polymer ?
#
loop_
_entity_poly.entity_id
_entity_poly.type
_entity_poly.pdbx_seq_one_letter_code
_entity_poly.pdbx_strand_id
1 'polypeptide(L)'
;MPCALLHEQAVLFLDEPTSGVDPVALSSFWDLIDSLAAGGITVLVTTHYLHEAEYCNDRAMMHAGRIIATGSSRAIKERIPAPQDLKDTVPTMEDVFIALRERAEDRVQPTKGVDR
;
A
#
# COMPACT_ATOMS: atom_id res chain seq x y z
N MET A 1 1.21 -31.28 30.42
CA MET A 1 1.84 -29.95 30.44
C MET A 1 1.90 -29.44 29.00
N PRO A 2 1.54 -28.18 28.77
CA PRO A 2 0.66 -27.75 27.68
C PRO A 2 1.39 -27.47 26.36
N CYS A 3 0.67 -27.68 25.26
CA CYS A 3 0.59 -26.77 24.12
C CYS A 3 1.94 -26.25 23.55
N ALA A 4 2.74 -27.14 22.96
CA ALA A 4 3.67 -26.75 21.91
C ALA A 4 3.02 -26.96 20.53
N LEU A 5 1.77 -26.50 20.38
CA LEU A 5 1.20 -26.22 19.06
C LEU A 5 1.82 -24.90 18.60
N LEU A 6 3.11 -24.97 18.24
CA LEU A 6 3.79 -23.92 17.49
C LEU A 6 3.11 -23.84 16.13
N HIS A 7 2.00 -23.12 16.07
CA HIS A 7 1.45 -22.64 14.81
C HIS A 7 2.46 -21.61 14.27
N GLU A 8 3.40 -22.07 13.46
CA GLU A 8 4.16 -21.17 12.60
C GLU A 8 3.17 -20.60 11.58
N GLN A 9 2.82 -19.33 11.75
CA GLN A 9 2.03 -18.61 10.77
C GLN A 9 2.89 -18.49 9.51
N ALA A 10 2.50 -19.20 8.45
CA ALA A 10 3.20 -19.09 7.18
C ALA A 10 3.06 -17.66 6.64
N VAL A 11 4.18 -17.09 6.17
CA VAL A 11 4.19 -15.80 5.48
C VAL A 11 4.44 -16.06 4.01
N LEU A 12 3.55 -15.56 3.15
CA LEU A 12 3.64 -15.65 1.70
C LEU A 12 4.06 -14.28 1.14
N PHE A 13 5.17 -14.26 0.40
CA PHE A 13 5.64 -13.06 -0.30
C PHE A 13 5.35 -13.19 -1.79
N LEU A 14 4.70 -12.19 -2.36
CA LEU A 14 4.35 -12.12 -3.77
C LEU A 14 4.89 -10.82 -4.35
N ASP A 15 5.86 -10.94 -5.25
CA ASP A 15 6.48 -9.79 -5.91
C ASP A 15 5.81 -9.55 -7.27
N GLU A 16 5.06 -8.44 -7.41
CA GLU A 16 4.33 -8.07 -8.63
C GLU A 16 3.46 -9.22 -9.23
N PRO A 17 2.64 -9.92 -8.43
CA PRO A 17 2.03 -11.20 -8.82
C PRO A 17 0.93 -11.09 -9.88
N THR A 18 0.39 -9.89 -10.10
CA THR A 18 -0.63 -9.58 -11.09
C THR A 18 -0.03 -9.26 -12.46
N SER A 19 1.30 -9.11 -12.55
CA SER A 19 2.00 -8.86 -13.81
C SER A 19 1.85 -10.06 -14.76
N GLY A 20 1.16 -9.86 -15.87
CA GLY A 20 0.87 -10.92 -16.85
C GLY A 20 -0.32 -11.82 -16.50
N VAL A 21 -1.06 -11.52 -15.43
CA VAL A 21 -2.38 -12.11 -15.18
C VAL A 21 -3.39 -11.45 -16.11
N ASP A 22 -4.27 -12.26 -16.72
CA ASP A 22 -5.35 -11.75 -17.55
C ASP A 22 -6.31 -10.87 -16.72
N PRO A 23 -6.77 -9.70 -17.22
CA PRO A 23 -7.68 -8.83 -16.47
C PRO A 23 -8.94 -9.52 -15.94
N VAL A 24 -9.45 -10.53 -16.65
CA VAL A 24 -10.62 -11.32 -16.24
C VAL A 24 -10.30 -12.21 -15.04
N ALA A 25 -9.05 -12.64 -14.89
CA ALA A 25 -8.59 -13.51 -13.79
C ALA A 25 -8.13 -12.75 -12.54
N LEU A 26 -8.00 -11.43 -12.60
CA LEU A 26 -7.56 -10.59 -11.45
C LEU A 26 -8.46 -10.76 -10.23
N SER A 27 -9.79 -10.82 -10.42
CA SER A 27 -10.72 -11.00 -9.30
C SER A 27 -10.45 -12.32 -8.57
N SER A 28 -10.33 -13.42 -9.31
CA SER A 28 -10.08 -14.74 -8.72
C SER A 28 -8.70 -14.84 -8.06
N PHE A 29 -7.71 -14.10 -8.56
CA PHE A 29 -6.42 -13.97 -7.90
C PHE A 29 -6.59 -13.35 -6.50
N TRP A 30 -7.28 -12.21 -6.38
CA TRP A 30 -7.50 -11.56 -5.10
C TRP A 30 -8.40 -12.36 -4.15
N ASP A 31 -9.41 -13.07 -4.68
CA ASP A 31 -10.23 -14.00 -3.90
C ASP A 31 -9.38 -15.10 -3.25
N LEU A 32 -8.39 -15.63 -3.98
CA LEU A 32 -7.45 -16.61 -3.45
C LEU A 32 -6.60 -16.00 -2.33
N ILE A 33 -6.05 -14.81 -2.53
CA ILE A 33 -5.25 -14.12 -1.51
C ILE A 33 -6.06 -13.89 -0.23
N ASP A 34 -7.31 -13.43 -0.36
CA ASP A 34 -8.21 -13.22 0.77
C ASP A 34 -8.51 -14.55 1.49
N SER A 35 -8.72 -15.64 0.75
CA SER A 35 -8.93 -16.97 1.36
C SER A 35 -7.72 -17.48 2.14
N LEU A 36 -6.51 -17.23 1.65
CA LEU A 36 -5.26 -17.59 2.33
C LEU A 36 -5.09 -16.76 3.60
N ALA A 37 -5.37 -15.45 3.51
CA ALA A 37 -5.32 -14.54 4.65
C ALA A 37 -6.33 -14.93 5.74
N ALA A 38 -7.57 -15.25 5.35
CA ALA A 38 -8.60 -15.77 6.25
C ALA A 38 -8.21 -17.11 6.90
N GLY A 39 -7.39 -17.91 6.22
CA GLY A 39 -6.79 -19.15 6.73
C GLY A 39 -5.64 -18.95 7.72
N GLY A 40 -5.27 -17.71 8.06
CA GLY A 40 -4.21 -17.38 9.02
C GLY A 40 -2.81 -17.21 8.40
N ILE A 41 -2.70 -17.21 7.06
CA ILE A 41 -1.45 -16.93 6.35
C ILE A 41 -1.28 -15.42 6.23
N THR A 42 -0.11 -14.89 6.57
CA THR A 42 0.17 -13.48 6.28
C THR A 42 0.65 -13.36 4.84
N VAL A 43 -0.04 -12.57 4.02
CA VAL A 43 0.35 -12.35 2.62
C VAL A 43 0.90 -10.93 2.45
N LEU A 44 2.13 -10.82 1.95
CA LEU A 44 2.72 -9.55 1.53
C LEU A 44 2.78 -9.51 0.01
N VAL A 45 2.07 -8.54 -0.58
CA VAL A 45 2.07 -8.28 -2.01
C VAL A 45 2.80 -6.97 -2.29
N THR A 46 3.71 -6.97 -3.27
CA THR A 46 4.25 -5.75 -3.87
C THR A 46 3.56 -5.51 -5.21
N THR A 47 3.27 -4.25 -5.49
CA THR A 47 2.68 -3.83 -6.77
C THR A 47 3.05 -2.38 -7.04
N HIS A 48 3.27 -2.07 -8.31
CA HIS A 48 3.39 -0.71 -8.81
C HIS A 48 2.04 -0.11 -9.22
N TYR A 49 0.96 -0.89 -9.21
CA TYR A 49 -0.39 -0.46 -9.48
C TYR A 49 -1.12 -0.09 -8.17
N LEU A 50 -1.35 1.20 -7.95
CA LEU A 50 -1.89 1.69 -6.68
C LEU A 50 -3.35 1.25 -6.43
N HIS A 51 -4.14 1.07 -7.48
CA HIS A 51 -5.48 0.46 -7.41
C HIS A 51 -5.47 -0.97 -6.85
N GLU A 52 -4.46 -1.78 -7.18
CA GLU A 52 -4.35 -3.16 -6.68
C GLU A 52 -4.10 -3.18 -5.17
N ALA A 53 -3.29 -2.26 -4.69
CA ALA A 53 -3.06 -2.10 -3.27
C ALA A 53 -4.30 -1.61 -2.49
N GLU A 54 -5.43 -1.32 -3.14
CA GLU A 54 -6.72 -1.12 -2.45
C GLU A 54 -7.38 -2.43 -2.02
N TYR A 55 -7.01 -3.58 -2.61
CA TYR A 55 -7.50 -4.89 -2.19
C TYR A 55 -6.88 -5.36 -0.86
N CYS A 56 -5.76 -4.75 -0.45
CA CYS A 56 -5.08 -5.10 0.80
C CYS A 56 -5.73 -4.43 2.02
N ASN A 57 -5.75 -5.14 3.16
CA ASN A 57 -6.26 -4.61 4.44
C ASN A 57 -5.43 -3.41 4.92
N ASP A 58 -4.10 -3.55 4.85
CA ASP A 58 -3.11 -2.52 5.15
C ASP A 58 -2.13 -2.39 4.00
N ARG A 59 -1.56 -1.19 3.82
CA ARG A 59 -0.63 -0.90 2.73
C ARG A 59 0.46 0.05 3.17
N ALA A 60 1.63 -0.09 2.56
CA ALA A 60 2.76 0.81 2.71
C ALA A 60 3.08 1.44 1.35
N MET A 61 3.04 2.77 1.27
CA MET A 61 3.48 3.51 0.10
C MET A 61 4.96 3.79 0.21
N MET A 62 5.72 3.49 -0.84
CA MET A 62 7.16 3.71 -0.89
C MET A 62 7.53 4.68 -2.01
N HIS A 63 8.46 5.58 -1.72
CA HIS A 63 9.07 6.48 -2.68
C HIS A 63 10.54 6.72 -2.31
N ALA A 64 11.43 6.71 -3.31
CA ALA A 64 12.88 6.90 -3.13
C ALA A 64 13.50 6.03 -2.00
N GLY A 65 13.10 4.76 -1.92
CA GLY A 65 13.58 3.81 -0.91
C GLY A 65 13.07 4.06 0.51
N ARG A 66 12.06 4.92 0.70
CA ARG A 66 11.48 5.25 2.00
C ARG A 66 9.97 5.03 1.98
N ILE A 67 9.44 4.59 3.11
CA ILE A 67 8.00 4.53 3.34
C ILE A 67 7.50 5.95 3.59
N ILE A 68 6.57 6.42 2.76
CA ILE A 68 5.97 7.76 2.85
C ILE A 68 4.58 7.75 3.51
N ALA A 69 3.89 6.60 3.51
CA ALA A 69 2.66 6.39 4.25
C ALA A 69 2.41 4.90 4.55
N THR A 70 1.68 4.63 5.63
CA THR A 70 1.25 3.29 6.05
C THR A 70 -0.12 3.33 6.71
N GLY A 71 -0.87 2.24 6.55
CA GLY A 71 -2.16 1.99 7.19
C GLY A 71 -3.20 1.53 6.19
N SER A 72 -4.46 1.49 6.60
CA SER A 72 -5.59 1.17 5.72
C SER A 72 -5.82 2.25 4.66
N SER A 73 -6.52 1.88 3.58
CA SER A 73 -6.91 2.80 2.49
C SER A 73 -7.55 4.09 3.03
N ARG A 74 -8.51 3.95 3.97
CA ARG A 74 -9.17 5.08 4.63
C ARG A 74 -8.19 5.95 5.43
N ALA A 75 -7.36 5.34 6.26
CA ALA A 75 -6.42 6.07 7.11
C ALA A 75 -5.37 6.85 6.31
N ILE A 76 -5.00 6.36 5.13
CA ILE A 76 -4.08 7.07 4.24
C ILE A 76 -4.80 8.20 3.49
N LYS A 77 -6.02 7.97 2.97
CA LYS A 77 -6.84 9.00 2.31
C LYS A 77 -7.15 10.19 3.22
N GLU A 78 -7.41 9.95 4.51
CA GLU A 78 -7.65 11.01 5.52
C GLU A 78 -6.44 11.92 5.80
N ARG A 79 -5.21 11.53 5.42
CA ARG A 79 -3.98 12.33 5.66
C ARG A 79 -3.77 13.43 4.63
N ILE A 80 -4.50 13.40 3.53
CA ILE A 80 -4.33 14.30 2.40
C ILE A 80 -5.62 15.12 2.21
N PRO A 81 -5.55 16.45 2.08
CA PRO A 81 -6.70 17.26 1.72
C PRO A 81 -7.19 16.85 0.33
N ALA A 82 -8.50 16.89 0.10
CA ALA A 82 -9.06 16.59 -1.21
C ALA A 82 -8.36 17.42 -2.31
N PRO A 83 -8.07 16.82 -3.48
CA PRO A 83 -7.49 17.54 -4.61
C PRO A 83 -8.29 18.82 -4.90
N GLN A 84 -7.59 19.96 -5.03
CA GLN A 84 -8.21 21.29 -5.15
C GLN A 84 -9.03 21.45 -6.45
N ASP A 85 -8.73 20.61 -7.41
CA ASP A 85 -9.25 20.47 -8.76
C ASP A 85 -10.39 19.45 -8.86
N LEU A 86 -10.65 18.65 -7.82
CA LEU A 86 -11.69 17.62 -7.80
C LEU A 86 -12.65 17.84 -6.62
N LYS A 87 -13.34 18.99 -6.63
CA LYS A 87 -14.46 19.24 -5.70
C LYS A 87 -15.51 18.13 -5.89
N ASP A 88 -15.80 17.40 -4.82
CA ASP A 88 -16.86 16.39 -4.68
C ASP A 88 -16.52 14.93 -5.06
N THR A 89 -15.25 14.56 -5.27
CA THR A 89 -14.87 13.15 -5.48
C THR A 89 -13.89 12.65 -4.42
N VAL A 90 -14.08 11.41 -3.96
CA VAL A 90 -13.14 10.73 -3.05
C VAL A 90 -11.82 10.53 -3.80
N PRO A 91 -10.67 10.96 -3.25
CA PRO A 91 -9.40 10.83 -3.95
C PRO A 91 -9.03 9.37 -4.21
N THR A 92 -8.50 9.11 -5.40
CA THR A 92 -7.93 7.82 -5.75
C THR A 92 -6.62 7.60 -5.01
N MET A 93 -6.11 6.38 -5.06
CA MET A 93 -4.87 6.08 -4.37
C MET A 93 -3.64 6.70 -5.05
N GLU A 94 -3.73 6.88 -6.36
CA GLU A 94 -2.81 7.61 -7.21
C GLU A 94 -2.73 9.07 -6.78
N ASP A 95 -3.87 9.76 -6.60
CA ASP A 95 -3.90 11.16 -6.15
C ASP A 95 -3.22 11.32 -4.77
N VAL A 96 -3.54 10.40 -3.86
CA VAL A 96 -2.95 10.37 -2.51
C VAL A 96 -1.45 10.16 -2.57
N PHE A 97 -0.98 9.26 -3.44
CA PHE A 97 0.46 9.01 -3.60
C PHE A 97 1.20 10.22 -4.16
N ILE A 98 0.64 10.90 -5.17
CA ILE A 98 1.23 12.12 -5.75
C ILE A 98 1.39 13.19 -4.66
N ALA A 99 0.32 13.47 -3.91
CA ALA A 99 0.35 14.47 -2.85
C ALA A 99 1.31 14.10 -1.69
N LEU A 100 1.43 12.82 -1.36
CA LEU A 100 2.38 12.34 -0.34
C LEU A 100 3.84 12.46 -0.81
N ARG A 101 4.09 12.20 -2.10
CA ARG A 101 5.42 12.33 -2.70
C ARG A 101 5.89 13.78 -2.64
N GLU A 102 5.06 14.74 -3.07
CA GLU A 102 5.39 16.17 -3.03
C GLU A 102 5.76 16.61 -1.60
N ARG A 103 4.96 16.22 -0.61
CA ARG A 103 5.26 16.48 0.81
C ARG A 103 6.53 15.81 1.32
N ALA A 104 6.89 14.65 0.77
CA ALA A 104 8.10 13.94 1.15
C ALA A 104 9.35 14.59 0.54
N GLU A 105 9.25 15.09 -0.70
CA GLU A 105 10.32 15.83 -1.38
C GLU A 105 10.62 17.17 -0.68
N ASP A 106 9.58 17.89 -0.24
CA ASP A 106 9.71 19.12 0.55
C ASP A 106 10.46 18.90 1.88
N ARG A 107 10.26 17.74 2.52
CA ARG A 107 10.95 17.37 3.76
C ARG A 107 12.42 17.01 3.56
N VAL A 108 12.84 16.69 2.33
CA VAL A 108 14.24 16.39 2.00
C VAL A 108 15.03 17.66 1.66
N GLN A 109 14.36 18.79 1.36
CA GLN A 109 15.00 20.07 1.01
C GLN A 109 15.24 21.14 2.11
N PRO A 110 15.20 20.91 3.45
CA PRO A 110 15.45 21.99 4.41
C PRO A 110 16.93 22.29 4.71
N THR A 111 17.92 21.77 3.96
CA THR A 111 19.34 22.09 4.18
C THR A 111 20.10 22.49 2.90
N LYS A 112 19.67 23.57 2.24
CA LYS A 112 20.60 24.39 1.45
C LYS A 112 20.51 25.84 1.93
N GLY A 113 21.55 26.27 2.66
CA GLY A 113 21.91 27.68 2.74
C GLY A 113 21.83 28.37 4.12
N VAL A 114 22.52 27.84 5.14
CA VAL A 114 23.18 28.71 6.12
C VAL A 114 24.67 28.38 6.08
N ASP A 115 25.41 29.05 5.19
CA ASP A 115 26.81 29.38 5.46
C ASP A 115 27.24 30.55 4.54
N ARG A 116 27.51 31.69 5.22
CA ARG A 116 28.29 32.89 4.84
C ARG A 116 27.71 33.91 3.86
#